data_AF-A0A146K8T5-F1
#
_entry.id   AF-A0A146K8T5-F1
#
_cell.length_a   1.000
_cell.length_b   1.000
_cell.length_c   1.000
_cell.angle_alpha   90.00
_cell.angle_beta   90.00
_cell.angle_gamma   90.00
#
_symmetry.space_group_name_H-M   'P 1'
#
loop_
_entity.id
_entity.type
_entity.pdbx_description
1 polymer ?
#
loop_
_entity_poly.entity_id
_entity_poly.type
_entity_poly.pdbx_seq_one_letter_code
_entity_poly.pdbx_strand_id
1 'polypeptide(L)'
;TNQFLYFRDIRNDPRPQNSDVFSAPYDTMFFEKFIKHLQTPQTEKCLEEAFRQFDAHCKLPLSTQQFFKDQRYILAFVEFFGNNKVWQHTMTKCFASLFNNRSIALFDFIDSQVKDEVYSFIFGQLLDHPLLSTVIENLWRDATLIDQNDIIYLQKFEQFLSKGILEPKLQLYIGNICNCMQILSQTSFQQQSKILQLINRYVYKILSLNLEEQQMVKTLNLCYQQLLQDPKSSSYMANEFLETLVQILNKYSFCVQIPCLKLIAQIIQHYPQSLIIFEPFIDQIIECIEYLKVAVDSDIQDGLTEVIKNFEDGPMRGKFVIDVYE
;
A
#
# COMPACT_ATOMS: atom_id res chain seq x y z
N THR A 1 -6.43 -46.07 7.23
CA THR A 1 -5.77 -46.52 5.99
C THR A 1 -6.13 -45.55 4.87
N ASN A 2 -5.10 -44.98 4.27
CA ASN A 2 -5.07 -43.93 3.24
C ASN A 2 -6.17 -43.99 2.17
N GLN A 3 -6.91 -42.89 1.98
CA GLN A 3 -7.55 -42.54 0.72
C GLN A 3 -7.36 -41.06 0.40
N PHE A 4 -6.10 -40.62 0.35
CA PHE A 4 -5.68 -39.49 -0.48
C PHE A 4 -5.22 -40.07 -1.80
N LEU A 5 -6.05 -40.03 -2.85
CA LEU A 5 -5.60 -40.39 -4.20
C LEU A 5 -6.32 -39.52 -5.24
N TYR A 6 -5.72 -38.37 -5.53
CA TYR A 6 -5.66 -37.91 -6.92
C TYR A 6 -4.89 -38.98 -7.69
N PHE A 7 -5.53 -39.68 -8.63
CA PHE A 7 -4.97 -40.28 -9.86
C PHE A 7 -6.08 -41.12 -10.52
N ARG A 8 -7.02 -40.50 -11.24
CA ARG A 8 -7.82 -41.20 -12.26
C ARG A 8 -8.12 -40.28 -13.44
N ASP A 9 -7.84 -40.77 -14.64
CA ASP A 9 -8.20 -40.12 -15.89
C ASP A 9 -9.73 -40.11 -16.02
N ILE A 10 -10.32 -38.92 -15.95
CA ILE A 10 -11.77 -38.66 -15.87
C ILE A 10 -12.53 -39.18 -17.10
N ARG A 11 -11.83 -39.50 -18.19
CA ARG A 11 -12.45 -39.92 -19.46
C ARG A 11 -13.04 -41.34 -19.45
N ASN A 12 -12.62 -42.21 -18.52
CA ASN A 12 -12.86 -43.64 -18.65
C ASN A 12 -13.93 -44.23 -17.70
N ASP A 13 -14.35 -43.54 -16.63
CA ASP A 13 -15.43 -44.03 -15.74
C ASP A 13 -16.00 -42.89 -14.84
N PRO A 14 -17.02 -42.13 -15.30
CA PRO A 14 -17.63 -41.07 -14.51
C PRO A 14 -18.62 -41.66 -13.51
N ARG A 15 -18.13 -42.11 -12.35
CA ARG A 15 -19.03 -42.38 -11.21
C ARG A 15 -19.39 -41.07 -10.51
N PRO A 16 -20.62 -40.93 -9.99
CA PRO A 16 -21.01 -39.75 -9.22
C PRO A 16 -20.05 -39.56 -8.05
N GLN A 17 -19.33 -38.45 -8.06
CA GLN A 17 -18.38 -38.12 -7.00
C GLN A 17 -19.13 -37.86 -5.70
N ASN A 18 -18.60 -38.35 -4.58
CA ASN A 18 -19.14 -38.06 -3.26
C ASN A 18 -19.05 -36.54 -3.01
N SER A 19 -20.15 -35.93 -2.57
CA SER A 19 -20.28 -34.49 -2.36
C SER A 19 -19.34 -33.93 -1.31
N ASP A 20 -18.75 -34.79 -0.47
CA ASP A 20 -17.85 -34.38 0.62
C ASP A 20 -16.35 -34.56 0.28
N VAL A 21 -16.01 -34.98 -0.94
CA VAL A 21 -14.60 -35.16 -1.36
C VAL A 21 -14.19 -34.03 -2.31
N PHE A 22 -13.08 -33.36 -1.98
CA PHE A 22 -12.49 -32.35 -2.84
C PHE A 22 -11.96 -32.98 -4.13
N SER A 23 -12.33 -32.44 -5.30
CA SER A 23 -11.90 -32.97 -6.59
C SER A 23 -11.21 -31.91 -7.47
N ALA A 24 -10.59 -32.40 -8.55
CA ALA A 24 -9.77 -31.80 -9.61
C ALA A 24 -9.78 -30.26 -9.79
N PRO A 25 -8.76 -29.64 -10.46
CA PRO A 25 -8.60 -28.18 -10.62
C PRO A 25 -9.76 -27.39 -11.30
N TYR A 26 -10.91 -28.02 -11.54
CA TYR A 26 -12.12 -27.45 -12.14
C TYR A 26 -13.42 -27.96 -11.48
N ASP A 27 -13.37 -28.46 -10.24
CA ASP A 27 -14.58 -28.84 -9.49
C ASP A 27 -15.46 -27.60 -9.26
N THR A 28 -16.60 -27.55 -9.95
CA THR A 28 -17.56 -26.45 -9.83
C THR A 28 -18.26 -26.41 -8.49
N MET A 29 -18.10 -27.42 -7.63
CA MET A 29 -18.63 -27.42 -6.27
C MET A 29 -17.54 -27.18 -5.22
N PHE A 30 -16.29 -26.94 -5.65
CA PHE A 30 -15.14 -26.86 -4.76
C PHE A 30 -15.35 -25.85 -3.62
N PHE A 31 -15.75 -24.61 -3.92
CA PHE A 31 -15.89 -23.58 -2.89
C PHE A 31 -17.01 -23.87 -1.90
N GLU A 32 -18.13 -24.46 -2.35
CA GLU A 32 -19.19 -24.89 -1.45
C GLU A 32 -18.69 -25.98 -0.48
N LYS A 33 -17.95 -26.97 -1.00
CA LYS A 33 -17.33 -28.03 -0.18
C LYS A 33 -16.30 -27.47 0.78
N PHE A 34 -15.48 -26.53 0.32
CA PHE A 34 -14.45 -25.87 1.12
C PHE A 34 -15.07 -25.08 2.28
N ILE A 35 -16.10 -24.28 2.02
CA ILE A 35 -16.80 -23.54 3.08
C ILE A 35 -17.48 -24.47 4.08
N LYS A 36 -18.12 -25.55 3.61
CA LYS A 36 -18.68 -26.58 4.51
C LYS A 36 -17.58 -27.21 5.39
N HIS A 37 -16.38 -27.42 4.85
CA HIS A 37 -15.24 -27.88 5.64
C HIS A 37 -14.77 -26.86 6.68
N LEU A 38 -14.79 -25.55 6.38
CA LEU A 38 -14.47 -24.52 7.37
C LEU A 38 -15.51 -24.46 8.51
N GLN A 39 -16.77 -24.73 8.22
CA GLN A 39 -17.88 -24.62 9.18
C GLN A 39 -18.08 -25.87 10.06
N THR A 40 -17.34 -26.95 9.80
CA THR A 40 -17.47 -28.22 10.53
C THR A 40 -16.19 -28.55 11.31
N PRO A 41 -16.27 -29.30 12.42
CA PRO A 41 -15.07 -29.77 13.11
C PRO A 41 -14.22 -30.65 12.17
N GLN A 42 -13.02 -30.18 11.85
CA GLN A 42 -12.07 -30.88 10.99
C GLN A 42 -10.79 -31.21 11.74
N THR A 43 -10.12 -32.28 11.31
CA THR A 43 -8.75 -32.53 11.76
C THR A 43 -7.78 -31.54 11.12
N GLU A 44 -6.66 -31.26 11.78
CA GLU A 44 -5.62 -30.36 11.26
C GLU A 44 -5.17 -30.75 9.85
N LYS A 45 -4.90 -32.05 9.61
CA LYS A 45 -4.52 -32.56 8.27
C LYS A 45 -5.58 -32.35 7.19
N CYS A 46 -6.86 -32.40 7.56
CA CYS A 46 -7.95 -32.12 6.63
C CYS A 46 -7.96 -30.63 6.25
N LEU A 47 -7.71 -29.74 7.20
CA LEU A 47 -7.60 -28.31 6.95
C LEU A 47 -6.34 -27.95 6.15
N GLU A 48 -5.19 -28.57 6.45
CA GLU A 48 -3.95 -28.39 5.68
C GLU A 48 -4.18 -28.68 4.19
N GLU A 49 -4.81 -29.82 3.90
CA GLU A 49 -5.14 -30.20 2.54
C GLU A 49 -6.17 -29.24 1.92
N ALA A 50 -7.23 -28.89 2.64
CA ALA A 50 -8.26 -27.99 2.14
C ALA A 50 -7.66 -26.64 1.74
N PHE A 51 -6.77 -26.06 2.55
CA PHE A 51 -6.07 -24.82 2.22
C PHE A 51 -5.06 -24.99 1.09
N ARG A 52 -4.36 -26.13 1.01
CA ARG A 52 -3.46 -26.43 -0.12
C ARG A 52 -4.21 -26.46 -1.45
N GLN A 53 -5.39 -27.07 -1.46
CA GLN A 53 -6.24 -27.12 -2.65
C GLN A 53 -6.87 -25.76 -2.94
N PHE A 54 -7.30 -25.03 -1.92
CA PHE A 54 -7.81 -23.67 -2.07
C PHE A 54 -6.76 -22.77 -2.72
N ASP A 55 -5.51 -22.75 -2.25
CA ASP A 55 -4.42 -21.99 -2.88
C ASP A 55 -4.19 -22.39 -4.36
N ALA A 56 -4.28 -23.67 -4.69
CA ALA A 56 -4.19 -24.14 -6.07
C ALA A 56 -5.34 -23.62 -6.95
N HIS A 57 -6.57 -23.59 -6.43
CA HIS A 57 -7.73 -23.02 -7.12
C HIS A 57 -7.66 -21.49 -7.23
N CYS A 58 -7.17 -20.80 -6.21
CA CYS A 58 -7.00 -19.34 -6.23
C CYS A 58 -6.02 -18.87 -7.32
N LYS A 59 -5.10 -19.74 -7.74
CA LYS A 59 -4.15 -19.47 -8.84
C LYS A 59 -4.78 -19.57 -10.24
N LEU A 60 -6.04 -20.00 -10.36
CA LEU A 60 -6.75 -20.09 -11.63
C LEU A 60 -7.77 -18.93 -11.76
N PRO A 61 -7.71 -18.12 -12.84
CA PRO A 61 -8.63 -16.99 -13.02
C PRO A 61 -10.12 -17.39 -12.96
N LEU A 62 -10.52 -18.46 -13.65
CA LEU A 62 -11.91 -18.94 -13.69
C LEU A 62 -12.43 -19.41 -12.32
N SER A 63 -11.60 -20.09 -11.53
CA SER A 63 -11.96 -20.49 -10.18
C SER A 63 -12.11 -19.27 -9.27
N THR A 64 -11.27 -18.25 -9.45
CA THR A 64 -11.41 -17.02 -8.67
C THR A 64 -12.71 -16.28 -8.99
N GLN A 65 -13.15 -16.26 -10.26
CA GLN A 65 -14.50 -15.79 -10.63
C GLN A 65 -15.59 -16.51 -9.88
N GLN A 66 -15.45 -17.82 -9.77
CA GLN A 66 -16.43 -18.64 -9.09
C GLN A 66 -16.49 -18.39 -7.58
N PHE A 67 -15.35 -18.09 -6.94
CA PHE A 67 -15.32 -17.70 -5.54
C PHE A 67 -16.11 -16.41 -5.28
N PHE A 68 -15.96 -15.41 -6.13
CA PHE A 68 -16.64 -14.11 -5.95
C PHE A 68 -18.09 -14.08 -6.44
N LYS A 69 -18.56 -15.11 -7.17
CA LYS A 69 -19.97 -15.22 -7.58
C LYS A 69 -20.94 -15.40 -6.42
N ASP A 70 -20.48 -15.98 -5.31
CA ASP A 70 -21.30 -16.19 -4.13
C ASP A 70 -20.62 -15.55 -2.92
N GLN A 71 -21.18 -14.43 -2.49
CA GLN A 71 -20.64 -13.62 -1.41
C GLN A 71 -20.56 -14.38 -0.07
N ARG A 72 -21.36 -15.45 0.11
CA ARG A 72 -21.29 -16.31 1.29
C ARG A 72 -19.91 -16.95 1.45
N TYR A 73 -19.18 -17.17 0.36
CA TYR A 73 -17.86 -17.80 0.41
C TYR A 73 -16.80 -16.89 1.05
N ILE A 74 -16.78 -15.60 0.66
CA ILE A 74 -15.83 -14.66 1.28
C ILE A 74 -16.19 -14.36 2.73
N LEU A 75 -17.48 -14.28 3.06
CA LEU A 75 -17.95 -14.08 4.43
C LEU A 75 -17.55 -15.23 5.34
N ALA A 76 -17.80 -16.49 4.93
CA ALA A 76 -17.42 -17.65 5.72
C ALA A 76 -15.89 -17.78 5.86
N PHE A 77 -15.12 -17.34 4.87
CA PHE A 77 -13.66 -17.25 4.98
C PHE A 77 -13.23 -16.22 6.04
N VAL A 78 -13.79 -15.01 6.02
CA VAL A 78 -13.50 -13.95 7.00
C VAL A 78 -13.90 -14.37 8.41
N GLU A 79 -15.07 -15.01 8.57
CA GLU A 79 -15.54 -15.54 9.85
C GLU A 79 -14.58 -16.62 10.39
N PHE A 80 -14.20 -17.60 9.57
CA PHE A 80 -13.26 -18.64 9.98
C PHE A 80 -11.91 -18.06 10.39
N PHE A 81 -11.43 -17.03 9.68
CA PHE A 81 -10.19 -16.33 10.03
C PHE A 81 -10.22 -15.73 11.43
N GLY A 82 -11.32 -15.03 11.77
CA GLY A 82 -11.50 -14.39 13.08
C GLY A 82 -11.47 -15.39 14.24
N ASN A 83 -12.00 -16.59 13.99
CA ASN A 83 -12.12 -17.64 14.99
C ASN A 83 -10.88 -18.55 15.11
N ASN A 84 -9.98 -18.56 14.12
CA ASN A 84 -8.92 -19.57 14.02
C ASN A 84 -7.50 -18.97 13.87
N LYS A 85 -6.95 -18.45 14.98
CA LYS A 85 -5.61 -17.83 15.02
C LYS A 85 -4.47 -18.69 14.44
N VAL A 86 -4.53 -20.01 14.63
CA VAL A 86 -3.51 -20.96 14.13
C VAL A 86 -3.41 -20.94 12.59
N TRP A 87 -4.52 -20.69 11.91
CA TRP A 87 -4.62 -20.77 10.45
C TRP A 87 -4.45 -19.44 9.75
N GLN A 88 -4.43 -18.32 10.48
CA GLN A 88 -4.45 -16.97 9.91
C GLN A 88 -3.32 -16.73 8.91
N HIS A 89 -2.10 -17.22 9.16
CA HIS A 89 -0.99 -17.06 8.21
C HIS A 89 -1.25 -17.77 6.87
N THR A 90 -1.71 -19.02 6.91
CA THR A 90 -2.05 -19.81 5.72
C THR A 90 -3.22 -19.18 4.97
N MET A 91 -4.23 -18.73 5.71
CA MET A 91 -5.38 -18.03 5.14
C MET A 91 -4.97 -16.74 4.45
N THR A 92 -4.16 -15.90 5.08
CA THR A 92 -3.67 -14.66 4.47
C THR A 92 -2.96 -14.93 3.14
N LYS A 93 -2.12 -15.97 3.08
CA LYS A 93 -1.45 -16.36 1.82
C LYS A 93 -2.45 -16.72 0.73
N CYS A 94 -3.44 -17.56 1.04
CA CYS A 94 -4.45 -17.95 0.08
C CYS A 94 -5.32 -16.76 -0.36
N PHE A 95 -5.65 -15.88 0.59
CA PHE A 95 -6.39 -14.66 0.33
C PHE A 95 -5.61 -13.72 -0.60
N ALA A 96 -4.32 -13.51 -0.36
CA ALA A 96 -3.45 -12.77 -1.28
C ALA A 96 -3.41 -13.42 -2.68
N SER A 97 -3.32 -14.75 -2.77
CA SER A 97 -3.38 -15.49 -4.04
C SER A 97 -4.67 -15.23 -4.82
N LEU A 98 -5.83 -15.14 -4.14
CA LEU A 98 -7.12 -14.83 -4.79
C LEU A 98 -7.04 -13.52 -5.57
N PHE A 99 -6.41 -12.47 -5.03
CA PHE A 99 -6.39 -11.15 -5.65
C PHE A 99 -5.26 -10.97 -6.69
N ASN A 100 -4.35 -11.94 -6.84
CA ASN A 100 -3.21 -11.83 -7.76
C ASN A 100 -3.59 -12.05 -9.24
N ASN A 101 -4.73 -12.69 -9.52
CA ASN A 101 -5.11 -13.14 -10.87
C ASN A 101 -5.96 -12.15 -11.69
N ARG A 102 -5.84 -10.84 -11.43
CA ARG A 102 -6.71 -9.81 -12.06
C ARG A 102 -8.21 -10.08 -11.82
N SER A 103 -8.51 -10.77 -10.73
CA SER A 103 -9.85 -11.13 -10.27
C SER A 103 -10.60 -9.97 -9.60
N ILE A 104 -10.03 -8.77 -9.66
CA ILE A 104 -10.56 -7.60 -9.00
C ILE A 104 -11.84 -7.17 -9.70
N ALA A 105 -11.98 -7.36 -11.02
CA ALA A 105 -13.23 -7.07 -11.76
C ALA A 105 -14.44 -7.89 -11.29
N LEU A 106 -14.19 -8.89 -10.44
CA LEU A 106 -15.23 -9.72 -9.85
C LEU A 106 -15.65 -9.23 -8.45
N PHE A 107 -14.82 -8.37 -7.84
CA PHE A 107 -15.13 -7.68 -6.60
C PHE A 107 -16.27 -6.66 -6.78
N ASP A 108 -16.54 -6.24 -8.03
CA ASP A 108 -17.71 -5.43 -8.40
C ASP A 108 -19.04 -6.17 -8.24
N PHE A 109 -19.03 -7.51 -8.29
CA PHE A 109 -20.24 -8.32 -8.07
C PHE A 109 -20.57 -8.50 -6.57
N ILE A 110 -19.72 -7.97 -5.69
CA ILE A 110 -19.92 -7.98 -4.25
C ILE A 110 -20.73 -6.75 -3.85
N ASP A 111 -21.75 -6.95 -3.02
CA ASP A 111 -22.56 -5.85 -2.51
C ASP A 111 -21.76 -4.95 -1.55
N SER A 112 -22.28 -3.74 -1.30
CA SER A 112 -21.60 -2.75 -0.48
C SER A 112 -21.38 -3.20 0.97
N GLN A 113 -22.27 -4.04 1.52
CA GLN A 113 -22.15 -4.53 2.89
C GLN A 113 -20.99 -5.52 3.00
N VAL A 114 -20.90 -6.48 2.08
CA VAL A 114 -19.81 -7.47 2.07
C VAL A 114 -18.48 -6.81 1.71
N LYS A 115 -18.47 -5.78 0.86
CA LYS A 115 -17.29 -4.93 0.66
C LYS A 115 -16.82 -4.27 1.97
N ASP A 116 -17.74 -3.72 2.77
CA ASP A 116 -17.42 -3.12 4.07
C ASP A 116 -16.74 -4.11 5.03
N GLU A 117 -17.26 -5.34 5.09
CA GLU A 117 -16.70 -6.41 5.91
C GLU A 117 -15.31 -6.83 5.44
N VAL A 118 -15.12 -7.00 4.13
CA VAL A 118 -13.83 -7.38 3.55
C VAL A 118 -12.79 -6.29 3.74
N TYR A 119 -13.12 -5.02 3.51
CA TYR A 119 -12.20 -3.92 3.76
C TYR A 119 -11.87 -3.79 5.25
N SER A 120 -12.87 -3.94 6.13
CA SER A 120 -12.65 -3.96 7.58
C SER A 120 -11.71 -5.08 8.00
N PHE A 121 -11.86 -6.26 7.40
CA PHE A 121 -10.97 -7.40 7.61
C PHE A 121 -9.54 -7.09 7.12
N ILE A 122 -9.38 -6.67 5.87
CA ILE A 122 -8.08 -6.38 5.26
C ILE A 122 -7.31 -5.34 6.09
N PHE A 123 -7.94 -4.20 6.36
CA PHE A 123 -7.29 -3.12 7.12
C PHE A 123 -7.11 -3.45 8.60
N GLY A 124 -8.06 -4.16 9.20
CA GLY A 124 -7.97 -4.57 10.60
C GLY A 124 -6.89 -5.61 10.87
N GLN A 125 -6.47 -6.37 9.86
CA GLN A 125 -5.46 -7.43 9.98
C GLN A 125 -4.12 -7.06 9.33
N LEU A 126 -4.02 -5.93 8.63
CA LEU A 126 -2.86 -5.55 7.82
C LEU A 126 -1.54 -5.52 8.61
N LEU A 127 -1.58 -5.07 9.88
CA LEU A 127 -0.40 -4.95 10.73
C LEU A 127 0.10 -6.29 11.29
N ASP A 128 -0.80 -7.25 11.47
CA ASP A 128 -0.42 -8.58 11.95
C ASP A 128 -0.10 -9.53 10.78
N HIS A 129 -0.58 -9.18 9.56
CA HIS A 129 -0.49 -10.01 8.37
C HIS A 129 -0.04 -9.20 7.13
N PRO A 130 1.28 -8.93 6.99
CA PRO A 130 1.86 -8.07 5.93
C PRO A 130 1.40 -8.39 4.51
N LEU A 131 1.19 -9.67 4.22
CA LEU A 131 0.83 -10.14 2.89
C LEU A 131 -0.51 -9.56 2.39
N LEU A 132 -1.38 -9.08 3.29
CA LEU A 132 -2.59 -8.34 2.92
C LEU A 132 -2.28 -7.01 2.20
N SER A 133 -1.06 -6.45 2.32
CA SER A 133 -0.68 -5.27 1.52
C SER A 133 -0.71 -5.57 0.03
N THR A 134 -0.41 -6.80 -0.38
CA THR A 134 -0.48 -7.21 -1.79
C THR A 134 -1.91 -7.26 -2.30
N VAL A 135 -2.88 -7.60 -1.43
CA VAL A 135 -4.31 -7.55 -1.76
C VAL A 135 -4.71 -6.11 -2.04
N ILE A 136 -4.30 -5.21 -1.15
CA ILE A 136 -4.54 -3.78 -1.28
C ILE A 136 -3.90 -3.21 -2.56
N GLU A 137 -2.63 -3.53 -2.84
CA GLU A 137 -1.95 -3.11 -4.06
C GLU A 137 -2.66 -3.63 -5.32
N ASN A 138 -3.12 -4.89 -5.29
CA ASN A 138 -3.86 -5.48 -6.41
C ASN A 138 -5.22 -4.83 -6.59
N LEU A 139 -5.99 -4.62 -5.51
CA LEU A 139 -7.27 -3.89 -5.53
C LEU A 139 -7.14 -2.50 -6.19
N TRP A 140 -5.97 -1.86 -6.11
CA TRP A 140 -5.75 -0.52 -6.67
C TRP A 140 -5.11 -0.46 -8.04
N ARG A 141 -4.24 -1.40 -8.39
CA ARG A 141 -3.64 -1.44 -9.74
C ARG A 141 -4.71 -1.49 -10.82
N ASP A 142 -5.88 -2.00 -10.49
CA ASP A 142 -7.06 -1.93 -11.33
C ASP A 142 -7.93 -0.70 -10.99
N ALA A 143 -7.40 0.48 -11.33
CA ALA A 143 -7.99 1.80 -11.12
C ALA A 143 -9.40 1.98 -11.72
N THR A 144 -9.87 1.00 -12.50
CA THR A 144 -11.22 0.99 -13.07
C THR A 144 -12.30 0.51 -12.09
N LEU A 145 -11.90 -0.11 -10.96
CA LEU A 145 -12.80 -0.84 -10.06
C LEU A 145 -13.03 -0.17 -8.71
N ILE A 146 -12.11 0.67 -8.26
CA ILE A 146 -12.53 1.76 -7.39
C ILE A 146 -13.15 2.81 -8.30
N ASP A 147 -14.38 2.52 -8.74
CA ASP A 147 -15.22 3.53 -9.35
C ASP A 147 -15.26 4.75 -8.42
N GLN A 148 -15.59 5.91 -8.96
CA GLN A 148 -15.59 7.23 -8.32
C GLN A 148 -16.42 7.31 -7.02
N ASN A 149 -17.07 6.21 -6.63
CA ASN A 149 -18.04 6.04 -5.55
C ASN A 149 -17.70 4.96 -4.50
N ASP A 150 -16.56 4.26 -4.52
CA ASP A 150 -16.24 3.30 -3.43
C ASP A 150 -15.77 4.03 -2.15
N ILE A 151 -16.69 4.84 -1.61
CA ILE A 151 -16.57 5.64 -0.39
C ILE A 151 -16.23 4.75 0.80
N ILE A 152 -16.71 3.51 0.80
CA ILE A 152 -16.48 2.53 1.86
C ILE A 152 -14.98 2.24 1.99
N TYR A 153 -14.31 2.00 0.86
CA TYR A 153 -12.87 1.81 0.84
C TYR A 153 -12.12 3.00 1.48
N LEU A 154 -12.41 4.21 1.00
CA LEU A 154 -11.76 5.43 1.47
C LEU A 154 -12.00 5.67 2.96
N GLN A 155 -13.22 5.43 3.44
CA GLN A 155 -13.57 5.54 4.86
C GLN A 155 -12.79 4.53 5.70
N LYS A 156 -12.66 3.28 5.26
CA LYS A 156 -11.89 2.26 6.00
C LYS A 156 -10.40 2.54 5.98
N PHE A 157 -9.86 3.05 4.87
CA PHE A 157 -8.48 3.48 4.79
C PHE A 157 -8.21 4.67 5.74
N GLU A 158 -9.08 5.69 5.75
CA GLU A 158 -8.98 6.79 6.70
C GLU A 158 -9.06 6.32 8.16
N GLN A 159 -9.97 5.38 8.46
CA GLN A 159 -10.07 4.76 9.79
C GLN A 159 -8.79 3.99 10.15
N PHE A 160 -8.19 3.28 9.20
CA PHE A 160 -6.93 2.58 9.39
C PHE A 160 -5.80 3.56 9.70
N LEU A 161 -5.64 4.62 8.91
CA LEU A 161 -4.62 5.64 9.12
C LEU A 161 -4.81 6.40 10.45
N SER A 162 -6.06 6.74 10.81
CA SER A 162 -6.35 7.44 12.07
C SER A 162 -6.07 6.60 13.31
N LYS A 163 -6.30 5.28 13.25
CA LYS A 163 -6.05 4.37 14.37
C LYS A 163 -4.58 3.92 14.46
N GLY A 164 -3.92 3.72 13.33
CA GLY A 164 -2.66 2.98 13.26
C GLY A 164 -1.37 3.81 13.28
N ILE A 165 -1.37 5.08 12.87
CA ILE A 165 -0.10 5.81 12.61
C ILE A 165 0.78 6.04 13.86
N LEU A 166 0.19 5.93 15.06
CA LEU A 166 0.90 6.05 16.32
C LEU A 166 1.37 4.69 16.89
N GLU A 167 1.04 3.58 16.24
CA GLU A 167 1.46 2.26 16.73
C GLU A 167 2.90 1.92 16.28
N PRO A 168 3.79 1.47 17.19
CA PRO A 168 5.16 1.10 16.83
C PRO A 168 5.24 0.00 15.75
N LYS A 169 4.27 -0.94 15.74
CA LYS A 169 4.15 -1.98 14.71
C LYS A 169 4.02 -1.37 13.31
N LEU A 170 3.42 -0.20 13.19
CA LEU A 170 3.16 0.44 11.91
C LEU A 170 4.46 0.92 11.23
N GLN A 171 5.54 1.19 11.98
CA GLN A 171 6.85 1.52 11.39
C GLN A 171 7.35 0.43 10.45
N LEU A 172 7.10 -0.84 10.76
CA LEU A 172 7.46 -1.97 9.90
C LEU A 172 6.70 -1.98 8.56
N TYR A 173 5.57 -1.27 8.49
CA TYR A 173 4.65 -1.26 7.34
C TYR A 173 4.57 0.07 6.62
N ILE A 174 5.34 1.08 7.02
CA ILE A 174 5.31 2.40 6.38
C ILE A 174 5.61 2.30 4.89
N GLY A 175 6.54 1.42 4.47
CA GLY A 175 6.80 1.20 3.05
C GLY A 175 5.55 0.75 2.28
N ASN A 176 4.75 -0.15 2.86
CA ASN A 176 3.49 -0.60 2.26
C ASN A 176 2.46 0.54 2.25
N ILE A 177 2.34 1.29 3.35
CA ILE A 177 1.41 2.44 3.45
C ILE A 177 1.79 3.56 2.48
N CYS A 178 3.07 3.79 2.22
CA CYS A 178 3.51 4.76 1.22
C CYS A 178 3.20 4.28 -0.21
N ASN A 179 3.47 3.01 -0.54
CA ASN A 179 3.03 2.44 -1.82
C ASN A 179 1.52 2.60 -1.99
N CYS A 180 0.79 2.39 -0.90
CA CYS A 180 -0.64 2.50 -0.87
C CYS A 180 -1.14 3.90 -1.23
N MET A 181 -0.62 4.89 -0.52
CA MET A 181 -0.90 6.30 -0.76
C MET A 181 -0.46 6.76 -2.16
N GLN A 182 0.65 6.24 -2.68
CA GLN A 182 1.14 6.56 -4.02
C GLN A 182 0.16 6.13 -5.11
N ILE A 183 -0.37 4.91 -5.01
CA ILE A 183 -1.34 4.42 -5.99
C ILE A 183 -2.64 5.22 -5.89
N LEU A 184 -3.09 5.54 -4.67
CA LEU A 184 -4.26 6.40 -4.46
C LEU A 184 -4.09 7.80 -5.06
N SER A 185 -2.91 8.39 -4.98
CA SER A 185 -2.66 9.74 -5.54
C SER A 185 -2.72 9.76 -7.07
N GLN A 186 -2.32 8.65 -7.69
CA GLN A 186 -2.28 8.46 -9.15
C GLN A 186 -3.64 8.10 -9.77
N THR A 187 -4.63 7.76 -8.95
CA THR A 187 -5.94 7.27 -9.43
C THR A 187 -6.93 8.42 -9.67
N SER A 188 -7.67 8.38 -10.78
CA SER A 188 -8.58 9.44 -11.22
C SER A 188 -9.92 9.43 -10.48
N PHE A 189 -9.93 9.88 -9.22
CA PHE A 189 -11.16 10.01 -8.43
C PHE A 189 -11.86 11.36 -8.63
N GLN A 190 -13.20 11.38 -8.60
CA GLN A 190 -13.95 12.64 -8.47
C GLN A 190 -13.58 13.41 -7.18
N GLN A 191 -13.11 12.69 -6.15
CA GLN A 191 -12.67 13.24 -4.86
C GLN A 191 -11.15 13.27 -4.71
N GLN A 192 -10.38 13.31 -5.81
CA GLN A 192 -8.91 13.28 -5.78
C GLN A 192 -8.33 14.34 -4.83
N SER A 193 -8.90 15.56 -4.79
CA SER A 193 -8.48 16.61 -3.86
C SER A 193 -8.62 16.21 -2.38
N LYS A 194 -9.70 15.53 -1.99
CA LYS A 194 -9.90 15.03 -0.62
C LYS A 194 -8.91 13.93 -0.27
N ILE A 195 -8.63 13.03 -1.23
CA ILE A 195 -7.67 11.94 -1.05
C ILE A 195 -6.26 12.52 -0.87
N LEU A 196 -5.87 13.49 -1.71
CA LEU A 196 -4.58 14.18 -1.59
C LEU A 196 -4.46 14.93 -0.26
N GLN A 197 -5.53 15.62 0.18
CA GLN A 197 -5.57 16.25 1.51
C GLN A 197 -5.42 15.23 2.65
N LEU A 198 -6.11 14.09 2.55
CA LEU A 198 -6.02 13.01 3.53
C LEU A 198 -4.58 12.46 3.59
N ILE A 199 -3.98 12.18 2.44
CA ILE A 199 -2.61 11.67 2.37
C ILE A 199 -1.64 12.69 2.97
N ASN A 200 -1.71 13.97 2.58
CA ASN A 200 -0.85 15.03 3.12
C ASN A 200 -0.93 15.11 4.66
N ARG A 201 -2.14 15.01 5.22
CA ARG A 201 -2.35 15.02 6.68
C ARG A 201 -1.59 13.89 7.39
N TYR A 202 -1.50 12.72 6.77
CA TYR A 202 -0.89 11.54 7.38
C TYR A 202 0.59 11.38 7.04
N VAL A 203 1.02 11.80 5.86
CA VAL A 203 2.43 11.77 5.47
C VAL A 203 3.27 12.67 6.37
N TYR A 204 2.76 13.84 6.76
CA TYR A 204 3.40 14.68 7.79
C TYR A 204 3.65 13.89 9.09
N LYS A 205 2.62 13.19 9.60
CA LYS A 205 2.76 12.39 10.81
C LYS A 205 3.81 11.29 10.63
N ILE A 206 3.86 10.66 9.45
CA ILE A 206 4.86 9.62 9.14
C ILE A 206 6.28 10.20 9.14
N LEU A 207 6.51 11.37 8.51
CA LEU A 207 7.83 12.02 8.47
C LEU A 207 8.33 12.45 9.85
N SER A 208 7.42 12.76 10.79
CA SER A 208 7.78 13.07 12.18
C SER A 208 8.25 11.85 12.98
N LEU A 209 8.08 10.63 12.47
CA LEU A 209 8.52 9.40 13.13
C LEU A 209 10.02 9.15 12.91
N ASN A 210 10.64 8.41 13.81
CA ASN A 210 12.02 7.96 13.67
C ASN A 210 12.11 6.75 12.72
N LEU A 211 12.14 7.00 11.40
CA LEU A 211 12.14 5.96 10.38
C LEU A 211 13.53 5.48 10.00
N GLU A 212 13.62 4.25 9.52
CA GLU A 212 14.78 3.77 8.75
C GLU A 212 14.91 4.57 7.44
N GLU A 213 16.15 4.74 6.95
CA GLU A 213 16.44 5.59 5.79
C GLU A 213 15.63 5.22 4.56
N GLN A 214 15.50 3.92 4.26
CA GLN A 214 14.73 3.45 3.10
C GLN A 214 13.26 3.85 3.16
N GLN A 215 12.67 3.84 4.36
CA GLN A 215 11.28 4.23 4.57
C GLN A 215 11.11 5.74 4.50
N MET A 216 12.09 6.50 5.01
CA MET A 216 12.13 7.95 4.90
C MET A 216 12.20 8.39 3.44
N VAL A 217 13.09 7.79 2.64
CA VAL A 217 13.21 8.07 1.19
C VAL A 217 11.89 7.80 0.46
N LYS A 218 11.23 6.67 0.74
CA LYS A 218 9.91 6.36 0.14
C LYS A 218 8.86 7.40 0.50
N THR A 219 8.84 7.85 1.75
CA THR A 219 7.88 8.84 2.24
C THR A 219 8.13 10.22 1.60
N LEU A 220 9.38 10.66 1.51
CA LEU A 220 9.76 11.91 0.83
C LEU A 220 9.44 11.88 -0.66
N ASN A 221 9.71 10.77 -1.34
CA ASN A 221 9.38 10.59 -2.75
C ASN A 221 7.87 10.61 -2.98
N LEU A 222 7.06 10.05 -2.06
CA LEU A 222 5.61 10.17 -2.12
C LEU A 222 5.16 11.65 -2.06
N CYS A 223 5.68 12.43 -1.10
CA CYS A 223 5.40 13.87 -1.03
C CYS A 223 5.77 14.59 -2.32
N TYR A 224 6.96 14.31 -2.85
CA TYR A 224 7.47 14.93 -4.06
C TYR A 224 6.54 14.66 -5.26
N GLN A 225 6.18 13.40 -5.47
CA GLN A 225 5.28 13.01 -6.56
C GLN A 225 3.88 13.64 -6.43
N GLN A 226 3.37 13.77 -5.20
CA GLN A 226 2.09 14.43 -4.96
C GLN A 226 2.13 15.92 -5.28
N LEU A 227 3.22 16.59 -4.92
CA LEU A 227 3.39 18.01 -5.19
C LEU A 227 3.50 18.29 -6.70
N LEU A 228 4.13 17.38 -7.46
CA LEU A 228 4.16 17.44 -8.92
C LEU A 228 2.77 17.23 -9.55
N GLN A 229 1.94 16.35 -8.97
CA GLN A 229 0.60 16.04 -9.45
C GLN A 229 -0.41 17.15 -9.14
N ASP A 230 -0.36 17.72 -7.93
CA ASP A 230 -1.19 18.83 -7.51
C ASP A 230 -0.33 19.88 -6.80
N PRO A 231 0.24 20.86 -7.54
CA PRO A 231 1.05 21.92 -6.94
C PRO A 231 0.30 22.77 -5.92
N LYS A 232 -1.04 22.84 -6.00
CA LYS A 232 -1.85 23.58 -5.02
C LYS A 232 -1.87 22.88 -3.66
N SER A 233 -1.51 21.60 -3.62
CA SER A 233 -1.43 20.83 -2.39
C SER A 233 -0.40 21.37 -1.39
N SER A 234 0.63 22.06 -1.89
CA SER A 234 1.65 22.78 -1.11
C SER A 234 1.05 23.80 -0.13
N SER A 235 -0.09 24.43 -0.48
CA SER A 235 -0.79 25.40 0.38
C SER A 235 -1.42 24.77 1.62
N TYR A 236 -1.59 23.44 1.65
CA TYR A 236 -2.09 22.70 2.80
C TYR A 236 -0.98 22.17 3.71
N MET A 237 0.29 22.40 3.37
CA MET A 237 1.41 21.99 4.20
C MET A 237 1.52 22.92 5.42
N ALA A 238 1.43 22.34 6.61
CA ALA A 238 1.57 23.07 7.86
C ALA A 238 3.03 23.53 8.06
N ASN A 239 3.25 24.64 8.77
CA ASN A 239 4.61 25.12 9.08
C ASN A 239 5.46 24.04 9.78
N GLU A 240 4.85 23.25 10.67
CA GLU A 240 5.48 22.11 11.35
C GLU A 240 6.05 21.06 10.38
N PHE A 241 5.40 20.86 9.22
CA PHE A 241 5.91 19.97 8.18
C PHE A 241 7.20 20.52 7.56
N LEU A 242 7.25 21.82 7.28
CA LEU A 242 8.45 22.46 6.71
C LEU A 242 9.62 22.43 7.71
N GLU A 243 9.35 22.65 9.00
CA GLU A 243 10.34 22.49 10.07
C GLU A 243 10.83 21.03 10.18
N THR A 244 9.93 20.06 10.02
CA THR A 244 10.28 18.62 10.00
C THR A 244 11.25 18.30 8.86
N LEU A 245 11.07 18.89 7.68
CA LEU A 245 11.99 18.70 6.55
C LEU A 245 13.41 19.18 6.89
N VAL A 246 13.54 20.31 7.57
CA VAL A 246 14.86 20.80 8.02
C VAL A 246 15.48 19.86 9.05
N GLN A 247 14.70 19.35 10.00
CA GLN A 247 15.19 18.37 10.97
C GLN A 247 15.67 17.07 10.31
N ILE A 248 15.01 16.65 9.22
CA ILE A 248 15.42 15.48 8.43
C ILE A 248 16.80 15.70 7.80
N LEU A 249 17.09 16.90 7.26
CA LEU A 249 18.40 17.22 6.68
C LEU A 249 19.54 17.04 7.68
N ASN A 250 19.32 17.44 8.93
CA ASN A 250 20.34 17.41 9.98
C ASN A 250 20.55 16.01 10.59
N LYS A 251 19.63 15.08 10.37
CA LYS A 251 19.59 13.79 11.06
C LYS A 251 20.06 12.62 10.22
N TYR A 252 19.80 12.65 8.92
CA TYR A 252 19.98 11.50 8.04
C TYR A 252 21.15 11.67 7.06
N SER A 253 21.58 10.55 6.47
CA SER A 253 22.65 10.56 5.45
C SER A 253 22.20 11.18 4.13
N PHE A 254 23.15 11.32 3.20
CA PHE A 254 22.93 11.84 1.86
C PHE A 254 21.80 11.11 1.09
N CYS A 255 21.59 9.81 1.35
CA CYS A 255 20.51 9.01 0.77
C CYS A 255 19.12 9.62 1.02
N VAL A 256 18.94 10.28 2.17
CA VAL A 256 17.69 10.94 2.57
C VAL A 256 17.75 12.44 2.31
N GLN A 257 18.92 13.07 2.50
CA GLN A 257 19.10 14.51 2.30
C GLN A 257 18.76 14.93 0.86
N ILE A 258 19.19 14.18 -0.16
CA ILE A 258 18.92 14.51 -1.56
C ILE A 258 17.40 14.53 -1.87
N PRO A 259 16.61 13.47 -1.59
CA PRO A 259 15.16 13.51 -1.72
C PRO A 259 14.50 14.65 -0.92
N CYS A 260 15.00 14.94 0.28
CA CYS A 260 14.48 16.01 1.12
C CYS A 260 14.72 17.39 0.49
N LEU A 261 15.93 17.65 -0.01
CA LEU A 261 16.28 18.89 -0.72
C LEU A 261 15.45 19.06 -2.00
N LYS A 262 15.24 17.99 -2.78
CA LYS A 262 14.36 18.02 -3.96
C LYS A 262 12.95 18.46 -3.59
N LEU A 263 12.40 17.91 -2.50
CA LEU A 263 11.08 18.28 -2.00
C LEU A 263 11.03 19.75 -1.54
N ILE A 264 12.01 20.20 -0.77
CA ILE A 264 12.10 21.60 -0.33
C ILE A 264 12.15 22.57 -1.52
N ALA A 265 12.99 22.28 -2.51
CA ALA A 265 13.12 23.11 -3.71
C ALA A 265 11.79 23.23 -4.46
N GLN A 266 11.07 22.12 -4.64
CA GLN A 266 9.76 22.15 -5.29
C GLN A 266 8.69 22.88 -4.47
N ILE A 267 8.69 22.73 -3.14
CA ILE A 267 7.77 23.47 -2.26
C ILE A 267 7.99 24.98 -2.43
N ILE A 268 9.24 25.43 -2.41
CA ILE A 268 9.58 26.84 -2.58
C ILE A 268 9.15 27.36 -3.96
N GLN A 269 9.37 26.56 -5.01
CA GLN A 269 9.00 26.93 -6.38
C GLN A 269 7.48 27.10 -6.53
N HIS A 270 6.69 26.19 -5.96
CA HIS A 270 5.23 26.21 -6.08
C HIS A 270 4.51 27.04 -5.01
N TYR A 271 5.15 27.25 -3.86
CA TYR A 271 4.65 28.06 -2.74
C TYR A 271 5.74 28.99 -2.20
N PRO A 272 6.06 30.09 -2.91
CA PRO A 272 7.17 31.00 -2.53
C PRO A 272 7.03 31.62 -1.15
N GLN A 273 5.82 31.72 -0.59
CA GLN A 273 5.60 32.21 0.78
C GLN A 273 6.25 31.33 1.84
N SER A 274 6.49 30.04 1.54
CA SER A 274 7.25 29.13 2.42
C SER A 274 8.68 29.60 2.68
N LEU A 275 9.22 30.50 1.86
CA LEU A 275 10.55 31.08 2.06
C LEU A 275 10.71 31.71 3.44
N ILE A 276 9.65 32.32 4.00
CA ILE A 276 9.70 32.93 5.34
C ILE A 276 10.04 31.89 6.41
N ILE A 277 9.61 30.65 6.20
CA ILE A 277 9.81 29.53 7.13
C ILE A 277 11.18 28.89 6.91
N PHE A 278 11.65 28.83 5.67
CA PHE A 278 12.98 28.32 5.35
C PHE A 278 14.10 29.33 5.59
N GLU A 279 13.80 30.63 5.62
CA GLU A 279 14.79 31.70 5.78
C GLU A 279 15.72 31.53 6.98
N PRO A 280 15.26 31.14 8.18
CA PRO A 280 16.13 30.85 9.32
C PRO A 280 17.07 29.65 9.13
N PHE A 281 16.83 28.83 8.11
CA PHE A 281 17.53 27.57 7.84
C PHE A 281 18.27 27.56 6.49
N ILE A 282 18.30 28.70 5.77
CA ILE A 282 18.95 28.79 4.46
C ILE A 282 20.43 28.39 4.55
N ASP A 283 21.15 28.90 5.54
CA ASP A 283 22.57 28.59 5.73
C ASP A 283 22.80 27.08 5.92
N GLN A 284 21.90 26.40 6.64
CA GLN A 284 21.97 24.94 6.85
C GLN A 284 21.70 24.17 5.56
N ILE A 285 20.75 24.65 4.75
CA ILE A 285 20.44 24.06 3.43
C ILE A 285 21.64 24.21 2.50
N ILE A 286 22.28 25.38 2.50
CA ILE A 286 23.49 25.67 1.72
C ILE A 286 24.64 24.78 2.16
N GLU A 287 24.95 24.73 3.46
CA GLU A 287 26.02 23.90 4.03
C GLU A 287 25.81 22.41 3.67
N CYS A 288 24.57 21.92 3.73
CA CYS A 288 24.22 20.57 3.30
C CYS A 288 24.52 20.36 1.81
N ILE A 289 24.15 21.30 0.94
CA ILE A 289 24.42 21.22 -0.50
C ILE A 289 25.92 21.26 -0.80
N GLU A 290 26.67 22.14 -0.15
CA GLU A 290 28.12 22.23 -0.32
C GLU A 290 28.82 20.95 0.12
N TYR A 291 28.43 20.39 1.27
CA TYR A 291 28.93 19.11 1.72
C TYR A 291 28.68 17.99 0.69
N LEU A 292 27.48 17.95 0.10
CA LEU A 292 27.12 16.97 -0.92
C LEU A 292 27.85 17.18 -2.25
N LYS A 293 28.21 18.42 -2.62
CA LYS A 293 29.00 18.72 -3.83
C LYS A 293 30.39 18.08 -3.81
N VAL A 294 30.99 17.97 -2.62
CA VAL A 294 32.33 17.39 -2.43
C VAL A 294 32.31 15.85 -2.48
N ALA A 295 31.13 15.22 -2.41
CA ALA A 295 31.01 13.77 -2.53
C ALA A 295 31.30 13.30 -3.98
N VAL A 296 32.10 12.22 -4.10
CA VAL A 296 32.64 11.72 -5.38
C VAL A 296 31.70 10.70 -6.07
N ASP A 297 30.53 10.42 -5.48
CA ASP A 297 29.58 9.44 -6.03
C ASP A 297 28.76 10.06 -7.17
N SER A 298 28.75 9.41 -8.34
CA SER A 298 28.03 9.89 -9.53
C SER A 298 26.52 10.00 -9.30
N ASP A 299 25.95 9.09 -8.51
CA ASP A 299 24.51 9.07 -8.24
C ASP A 299 24.10 10.24 -7.34
N ILE A 300 25.01 10.69 -6.46
CA ILE A 300 24.84 11.89 -5.63
C ILE A 300 24.86 13.13 -6.53
N GLN A 301 25.81 13.21 -7.47
CA GLN A 301 25.97 14.37 -8.35
C GLN A 301 24.77 14.59 -9.28
N ASP A 302 24.20 13.52 -9.85
CA ASP A 302 23.01 13.63 -10.70
C ASP A 302 21.79 14.14 -9.90
N GLY A 303 21.58 13.57 -8.71
CA GLY A 303 20.50 13.99 -7.82
C GLY A 303 20.65 15.44 -7.35
N LEU A 304 21.88 15.87 -7.05
CA LEU A 304 22.21 17.21 -6.59
C LEU A 304 22.12 18.25 -7.69
N THR A 305 22.47 17.91 -8.93
CA THR A 305 22.34 18.81 -10.09
C THR A 305 20.89 19.25 -10.30
N GLU A 306 19.93 18.33 -10.16
CA GLU A 306 18.50 18.66 -10.21
C GLU A 306 18.09 19.61 -9.07
N VAL A 307 18.59 19.37 -7.85
CA VAL A 307 18.33 20.21 -6.67
C VAL A 307 18.83 21.64 -6.90
N ILE A 308 20.11 21.77 -7.29
CA ILE A 308 20.76 23.06 -7.54
C ILE A 308 19.99 23.85 -8.60
N LYS A 309 19.66 23.20 -9.71
CA LYS A 309 18.89 23.82 -10.78
C LYS A 309 17.54 24.34 -10.30
N ASN A 310 16.82 23.59 -9.48
CA ASN A 310 15.52 24.02 -8.94
C ASN A 310 15.66 25.24 -8.00
N PHE A 311 16.75 25.33 -7.23
CA PHE A 311 17.02 26.52 -6.40
C PHE A 311 17.46 27.73 -7.23
N GLU A 312 18.26 27.52 -8.28
CA GLU A 312 18.74 28.56 -9.19
C GLU A 312 17.63 29.14 -10.09
N ASP A 313 16.71 28.30 -10.55
CA ASP A 313 15.58 28.72 -11.37
C ASP A 313 14.41 29.28 -10.52
N GLY A 314 14.49 29.11 -9.20
CA GLY A 314 13.43 29.44 -8.25
C GLY A 314 13.60 30.80 -7.55
N PRO A 315 12.65 31.16 -6.66
CA PRO A 315 12.67 32.42 -5.94
C PRO A 315 13.81 32.54 -4.90
N MET A 316 14.59 31.47 -4.67
CA MET A 316 15.83 31.53 -3.87
C MET A 316 17.07 31.96 -4.66
N ARG A 317 17.00 32.09 -6.00
CA ARG A 317 18.16 32.39 -6.86
C ARG A 317 19.07 33.48 -6.31
N GLY A 318 18.50 34.59 -5.85
CA GLY A 318 19.27 35.73 -5.36
C GLY A 318 20.14 35.41 -4.14
N LYS A 319 19.62 34.66 -3.16
CA LYS A 319 20.39 34.24 -1.98
C LYS A 319 21.31 33.07 -2.31
N PHE A 320 20.78 32.08 -3.02
CA PHE A 320 21.51 30.84 -3.34
C PHE A 320 22.69 31.05 -4.28
N VAL A 321 22.55 31.87 -5.33
CA VAL A 321 23.64 32.09 -6.30
C VAL A 321 24.79 32.90 -5.68
N ILE A 322 24.49 33.81 -4.76
CA ILE A 322 25.50 34.59 -4.05
C ILE A 322 26.29 33.68 -3.10
N ASP A 323 25.60 32.93 -2.24
CA ASP A 323 26.28 32.19 -1.16
C ASP A 323 26.94 30.88 -1.62
N VAL A 324 26.58 30.33 -2.80
CA VAL A 324 27.08 29.02 -3.29
C VAL A 324 28.14 29.14 -4.38
N TYR A 325 28.23 30.29 -5.07
CA TYR A 325 29.13 30.49 -6.22
C TYR A 325 30.07 31.70 -6.10
N GLU A 326 29.82 32.64 -5.18
CA GLU A 326 30.77 33.69 -4.80
C GLU A 326 31.47 33.34 -3.48
#